data_AF-A0A7Y8LL83-F1
#
_entry.id   AF-A0A7Y8LL83-F1
#
_cell.length_a   1.000
_cell.length_b   1.000
_cell.length_c   1.000
_cell.angle_alpha   90.00
_cell.angle_beta   90.00
_cell.angle_gamma   90.00
#
_symmetry.space_group_name_H-M   'P 1'
#
loop_
_entity.id
_entity.type
_entity.pdbx_description
1 polymer ?
#
loop_
_entity_poly.entity_id
_entity_poly.type
_entity_poly.pdbx_seq_one_letter_code
_entity_poly.pdbx_strand_id
1 'polypeptide(L)'
;MRGLRLITLILIILLCGLFAYVAEDIPVFGDPDAPAIKSVELFTMKGAEGVSLLNRQIVPGPLSGELVRRGFPRPSRVEKAAGREGEWNGFIKKEEPRYAAEEKYYRIEREGDDLRVSRYAFVVRWMEKGLEETAVPNMVTYGLADYRGYDTLGETTVIFTAGVSVILLLRRRSRL
;
A
#
# COMPACT_ATOMS: atom_id res chain seq x y z
N MET A 1 -45.48 7.02 18.83
CA MET A 1 -44.75 7.76 17.75
C MET A 1 -43.64 8.68 18.26
N ARG A 2 -43.81 9.47 19.34
CA ARG A 2 -42.73 10.37 19.86
C ARG A 2 -41.51 9.62 20.42
N GLY A 3 -41.70 8.53 21.17
CA GLY A 3 -40.60 7.72 21.70
C GLY A 3 -39.73 7.08 20.60
N LEU A 4 -40.34 6.60 19.52
CA LEU A 4 -39.61 6.04 18.37
C LEU A 4 -38.72 7.08 17.70
N ARG A 5 -39.22 8.31 17.50
CA ARG A 5 -38.43 9.42 16.93
C ARG A 5 -37.23 9.80 17.80
N LEU A 6 -37.40 9.78 19.13
CA LEU A 6 -36.31 10.05 20.06
C LEU A 6 -35.23 8.96 19.98
N ILE A 7 -35.62 7.69 19.95
CA ILE A 7 -34.70 6.56 19.79
C ILE A 7 -33.96 6.65 18.45
N THR A 8 -34.67 6.95 17.36
CA THR A 8 -34.03 7.14 16.04
C THR A 8 -33.02 8.27 16.06
N LEU A 9 -33.35 9.42 16.68
CA LEU A 9 -32.42 10.54 16.78
C LEU A 9 -31.16 10.16 17.57
N ILE A 10 -31.32 9.46 18.70
CA ILE A 10 -30.20 8.97 19.51
C ILE A 10 -29.32 8.03 18.68
N LEU A 11 -29.91 7.07 17.96
CA LEU A 11 -29.17 6.14 17.09
C LEU A 11 -28.42 6.87 15.98
N ILE A 12 -29.02 7.89 15.35
CA ILE A 12 -28.35 8.70 14.33
C ILE A 12 -27.17 9.45 14.94
N ILE A 13 -27.34 10.08 16.10
CA ILE A 13 -26.25 10.79 16.78
C ILE A 13 -25.10 9.84 17.13
N LEU A 14 -25.41 8.66 17.68
CA LEU A 14 -24.41 7.63 17.98
C LEU A 14 -23.70 7.15 16.72
N LEU A 15 -24.43 6.91 15.64
CA LEU A 15 -23.85 6.49 14.36
C LEU A 15 -22.97 7.58 13.74
N CYS A 16 -23.40 8.84 13.77
CA CYS A 16 -22.59 9.97 13.32
C CYS A 16 -21.32 10.13 14.16
N GLY A 17 -21.42 9.99 15.48
CA GLY A 17 -20.27 10.01 16.39
C GLY A 17 -19.28 8.88 16.08
N LEU A 18 -19.78 7.67 15.85
CA LEU A 18 -18.96 6.53 15.45
C LEU A 18 -18.27 6.77 14.10
N PHE A 19 -18.98 7.29 13.09
CA PHE A 19 -18.37 7.60 11.79
C PHE A 19 -17.33 8.71 11.87
N ALA A 20 -17.56 9.75 12.67
CA ALA A 20 -16.57 10.79 12.90
C ALA A 20 -15.31 10.22 13.55
N TYR A 21 -15.47 9.36 14.56
CA TYR A 21 -14.36 8.66 15.21
C TYR A 21 -13.56 7.79 14.21
N VAL A 22 -14.25 6.96 13.41
CA VAL A 22 -13.60 6.10 12.40
C VAL A 22 -12.94 6.92 11.29
N ALA A 23 -13.52 8.07 10.92
CA ALA A 23 -12.97 8.92 9.86
C ALA A 23 -11.60 9.51 10.22
N GLU A 24 -11.28 9.68 11.50
CA GLU A 24 -9.96 10.14 11.95
C GLU A 24 -8.86 9.11 11.72
N ASP A 25 -9.19 7.81 11.76
CA ASP A 25 -8.25 6.71 11.53
C ASP A 25 -8.01 6.39 10.05
N ILE A 26 -8.71 7.09 9.15
CA ILE A 26 -8.60 6.88 7.71
C ILE A 26 -7.24 7.38 7.21
N PRO A 27 -6.41 6.54 6.55
CA PRO A 27 -5.08 6.93 6.14
C PRO A 27 -5.13 7.98 5.02
N VAL A 28 -4.15 8.89 5.03
CA VAL A 28 -4.01 9.94 4.02
C VAL A 28 -3.81 9.32 2.65
N PHE A 29 -4.51 9.87 1.65
CA PHE A 29 -4.40 9.38 0.28
C PHE A 29 -2.96 9.55 -0.25
N GLY A 30 -2.39 8.45 -0.76
CA GLY A 30 -1.04 8.45 -1.31
C GLY A 30 0.09 8.47 -0.27
N ASP A 31 -0.19 8.05 0.98
CA ASP A 31 0.85 7.88 2.00
C ASP A 31 1.98 6.95 1.51
N PRO A 32 3.23 7.44 1.38
CA PRO A 32 4.37 6.64 0.93
C PRO A 32 4.75 5.52 1.92
N ASP A 33 4.31 5.64 3.17
CA ASP A 33 4.53 4.66 4.23
C ASP A 33 3.27 3.83 4.53
N ALA A 34 2.30 3.79 3.60
CA ALA A 34 1.16 2.89 3.72
C ALA A 34 1.63 1.41 3.77
N PRO A 35 1.15 0.58 4.72
CA PRO A 35 1.60 -0.80 4.91
C PRO A 35 1.58 -1.64 3.62
N ALA A 36 0.54 -1.48 2.81
CA ALA A 36 0.33 -2.22 1.56
C ALA A 36 1.45 -2.04 0.51
N ILE A 37 2.21 -0.93 0.57
CA ILE A 37 3.27 -0.60 -0.40
C ILE A 37 4.67 -0.58 0.22
N LYS A 38 4.79 -0.88 1.53
CA LYS A 38 6.09 -0.96 2.19
C LYS A 38 6.93 -2.07 1.57
N SER A 39 8.22 -1.80 1.47
CA SER A 39 9.19 -2.77 0.99
C SER A 39 9.34 -3.94 1.96
N VAL A 40 9.74 -5.08 1.42
CA VAL A 40 10.06 -6.29 2.18
C VAL A 40 11.57 -6.44 2.23
N GLU A 41 12.13 -6.60 3.42
CA GLU A 41 13.57 -6.73 3.62
C GLU A 41 14.11 -7.97 2.92
N LEU A 42 15.25 -7.82 2.25
CA LEU A 42 15.96 -8.92 1.62
C LEU A 42 17.20 -9.32 2.43
N PHE A 43 18.05 -8.34 2.74
CA PHE A 43 19.28 -8.52 3.52
C PHE A 43 19.92 -7.18 3.88
N THR A 44 20.86 -7.24 4.83
CA THR A 44 21.74 -6.13 5.19
C THR A 44 23.17 -6.42 4.74
N MET A 45 23.80 -5.46 4.08
CA MET A 45 25.20 -5.50 3.70
C MET A 45 26.04 -4.66 4.65
N LYS A 46 27.15 -5.23 5.12
CA LYS A 46 28.12 -4.48 5.91
C LYS A 46 29.05 -3.65 5.04
N GLY A 47 29.25 -2.38 5.41
CA GLY A 47 30.28 -1.53 4.84
C GLY A 47 29.76 -0.37 3.98
N ALA A 48 30.23 0.84 4.31
CA ALA A 48 29.84 2.10 3.69
C ALA A 48 30.45 2.34 2.29
N GLU A 49 31.31 1.46 1.78
CA GLU A 49 32.01 1.65 0.49
C GLU A 49 31.04 1.86 -0.69
N GLY A 50 29.84 1.28 -0.61
CA GLY A 50 28.78 1.46 -1.62
C GLY A 50 28.07 2.82 -1.57
N VAL A 51 28.06 3.51 -0.43
CA VAL A 51 27.28 4.76 -0.24
C VAL A 51 27.78 5.88 -1.15
N SER A 52 29.10 5.98 -1.32
CA SER A 52 29.71 7.00 -2.19
C SER A 52 29.30 6.83 -3.66
N LEU A 53 29.17 5.59 -4.12
CA LEU A 53 28.71 5.24 -5.47
C LEU A 53 27.21 5.47 -5.62
N LEU A 54 26.41 5.08 -4.63
CA LEU A 54 24.97 5.32 -4.60
C LEU A 54 24.64 6.81 -4.65
N ASN A 55 25.41 7.65 -3.95
CA ASN A 55 25.32 9.11 -4.02
C ASN A 55 25.58 9.66 -5.42
N ARG A 56 26.42 8.97 -6.21
CA ARG A 56 26.69 9.29 -7.62
C ARG A 56 25.73 8.58 -8.58
N GLN A 57 24.67 7.94 -8.07
CA GLN A 57 23.69 7.16 -8.84
C GLN A 57 24.30 5.96 -9.59
N ILE A 58 25.40 5.43 -9.08
CA ILE A 58 26.10 4.26 -9.62
C ILE A 58 25.75 3.04 -8.77
N VAL A 59 25.34 1.95 -9.43
CA VAL A 59 25.06 0.66 -8.77
C VAL A 59 26.39 0.05 -8.27
N PRO A 60 26.58 -0.17 -6.95
CA PRO A 60 27.79 -0.80 -6.44
C PRO A 60 27.92 -2.25 -6.95
N GLY A 61 29.11 -2.62 -7.43
CA GLY A 61 29.42 -3.98 -7.89
C GLY A 61 29.12 -5.07 -6.85
N PRO A 62 29.55 -4.91 -5.58
CA PRO A 62 29.24 -5.87 -4.51
C PRO A 62 27.74 -6.04 -4.26
N LEU A 63 26.96 -4.95 -4.28
CA LEU A 63 25.50 -5.00 -4.13
C LEU A 63 24.85 -5.80 -5.26
N SER A 64 25.23 -5.49 -6.50
CA SER A 64 24.74 -6.21 -7.67
C SER A 64 25.12 -7.69 -7.64
N GLY A 65 26.33 -8.03 -7.20
CA GLY A 65 26.79 -9.41 -7.09
C GLY A 65 25.99 -10.21 -6.06
N GLU A 66 25.76 -9.64 -4.88
CA GLU A 66 24.99 -10.29 -3.82
C GLU A 66 23.50 -10.46 -4.19
N LEU A 67 22.91 -9.48 -4.88
CA LEU A 67 21.54 -9.60 -5.42
C LEU A 67 21.42 -10.77 -6.39
N VAL A 68 22.30 -10.85 -7.38
CA VAL A 68 22.29 -11.93 -8.38
C VAL A 68 22.56 -13.29 -7.73
N ARG A 69 23.49 -13.36 -6.77
CA ARG A 69 23.78 -14.57 -6.01
C ARG A 69 22.55 -15.11 -5.26
N ARG A 70 21.67 -14.21 -4.80
CA ARG A 70 20.40 -14.54 -4.13
C ARG A 70 19.23 -14.76 -5.11
N GLY A 71 19.48 -14.72 -6.41
CA GLY A 71 18.46 -14.93 -7.45
C GLY A 71 17.64 -13.69 -7.80
N PHE A 72 18.06 -12.49 -7.37
CA PHE A 72 17.38 -11.25 -7.70
C PHE A 72 17.95 -10.58 -8.97
N PRO A 73 17.12 -9.89 -9.77
CA PRO A 73 17.55 -9.24 -11.00
C PRO A 73 18.56 -8.11 -10.75
N ARG A 74 19.51 -7.92 -11.68
CA ARG A 74 20.50 -6.86 -11.58
C ARG A 74 19.84 -5.47 -11.69
N PRO A 75 20.12 -4.52 -10.78
CA PRO A 75 19.64 -3.15 -10.94
C PRO A 75 20.23 -2.50 -12.20
N SER A 76 19.40 -1.90 -13.03
CA SER A 76 19.81 -1.12 -14.20
C SER A 76 20.26 0.29 -13.83
N ARG A 77 19.57 0.90 -12.87
CA ARG A 77 19.76 2.27 -12.42
C ARG A 77 19.49 2.38 -10.92
N VAL A 78 20.12 3.34 -10.26
CA VAL A 78 19.81 3.74 -8.89
C VAL A 78 19.54 5.23 -8.85
N GLU A 79 18.59 5.66 -8.03
CA GLU A 79 18.20 7.05 -7.85
C GLU A 79 18.06 7.37 -6.37
N LYS A 80 18.45 8.58 -5.93
CA LYS A 80 18.22 9.01 -4.55
C LYS A 80 16.71 9.18 -4.32
N ALA A 81 16.20 8.66 -3.20
CA ALA A 81 14.79 8.83 -2.86
C ALA A 81 14.49 10.31 -2.57
N ALA A 82 13.39 10.82 -3.12
CA ALA A 82 12.98 12.20 -2.92
C ALA A 82 12.65 12.46 -1.45
N GLY A 83 13.31 13.43 -0.83
CA GLY A 83 13.03 13.86 0.55
C GLY A 83 13.53 12.94 1.66
N ARG A 84 14.30 11.88 1.36
CA ARG A 84 14.86 10.96 2.36
C ARG A 84 16.38 10.86 2.20
N GLU A 85 17.12 11.33 3.20
CA GLU A 85 18.58 11.27 3.17
C GLU A 85 19.07 9.87 3.52
N GLY A 86 20.02 9.33 2.75
CA GLY A 86 20.49 7.96 2.93
C GLY A 86 19.56 6.88 2.37
N GLU A 87 18.60 7.25 1.51
CA GLU A 87 17.73 6.31 0.81
C GLU A 87 17.89 6.39 -0.71
N TRP A 88 17.87 5.22 -1.35
CA TRP A 88 17.94 5.08 -2.80
C TRP A 88 16.96 4.03 -3.31
N ASN A 89 16.48 4.26 -4.54
CA ASN A 89 15.62 3.36 -5.28
C ASN A 89 16.44 2.68 -6.38
N GLY A 90 16.44 1.35 -6.40
CA GLY A 90 17.00 0.56 -7.49
C GLY A 90 15.93 0.15 -8.49
N PHE A 91 16.23 0.29 -9.77
CA PHE A 91 15.33 -0.02 -10.88
C PHE A 91 15.78 -1.28 -11.61
N ILE A 92 14.83 -2.03 -12.16
CA ILE A 92 15.09 -3.15 -13.06
C ILE A 92 14.43 -2.87 -14.40
N LYS A 93 15.00 -3.41 -15.48
CA LYS A 93 14.36 -3.34 -16.79
C LYS A 93 13.18 -4.31 -16.86
N LYS A 94 12.05 -3.84 -17.36
CA LYS A 94 10.91 -4.70 -17.71
C LYS A 94 11.00 -5.08 -19.18
N GLU A 95 10.65 -6.31 -19.49
CA GLU A 95 10.58 -6.83 -20.87
C GLU A 95 9.19 -6.63 -21.50
N GLU A 96 8.29 -5.89 -20.85
CA GLU A 96 6.91 -5.68 -21.29
C GLU A 96 6.80 -4.48 -22.26
N PRO A 97 6.33 -4.66 -23.50
CA PRO A 97 6.35 -3.62 -24.53
C PRO A 97 5.35 -2.47 -24.30
N ARG A 98 4.38 -2.65 -23.39
CA ARG A 98 3.26 -1.73 -23.18
C ARG A 98 3.39 -0.87 -21.92
N TYR A 99 4.43 -1.09 -21.12
CA TYR A 99 4.65 -0.42 -19.85
C TYR A 99 6.01 0.28 -19.83
N ALA A 100 6.29 1.01 -18.75
CA ALA A 100 7.58 1.65 -18.55
C ALA A 100 8.71 0.62 -18.67
N ALA A 101 9.77 0.99 -19.39
CA ALA A 101 10.93 0.13 -19.62
C ALA A 101 11.68 -0.20 -18.32
N GLU A 102 11.48 0.57 -17.26
CA GLU A 102 12.06 0.35 -15.94
C GLU A 102 10.99 0.37 -14.85
N GLU A 103 11.18 -0.47 -13.83
CA GLU A 103 10.34 -0.54 -12.64
C GLU A 103 11.18 -0.35 -11.38
N LYS A 104 10.64 0.44 -10.44
CA LYS A 104 11.22 0.60 -9.11
C LYS A 104 11.06 -0.71 -8.35
N TYR A 105 12.18 -1.38 -8.07
CA TYR A 105 12.16 -2.74 -7.52
C TYR A 105 12.91 -2.87 -6.19
N TYR A 106 13.96 -2.08 -5.96
CA TYR A 106 14.72 -2.11 -4.71
C TYR A 106 14.58 -0.81 -3.93
N ARG A 107 14.51 -0.93 -2.61
CA ARG A 107 14.77 0.15 -1.65
C ARG A 107 16.10 -0.16 -0.98
N ILE A 108 17.01 0.81 -1.02
CA ILE A 108 18.32 0.72 -0.38
C ILE A 108 18.37 1.83 0.64
N GLU A 109 18.55 1.49 1.91
CA GLU A 109 18.53 2.42 3.03
C GLU A 109 19.83 2.29 3.80
N ARG A 110 20.44 3.42 4.14
CA ARG A 110 21.62 3.47 4.98
C ARG A 110 21.22 3.33 6.45
N GLU A 111 21.75 2.32 7.11
CA GLU A 111 21.57 2.06 8.54
C GLU A 111 22.94 2.13 9.22
N GLY A 112 23.34 3.32 9.66
CA GLY A 112 24.69 3.55 10.18
C GLY A 112 25.76 3.35 9.12
N ASP A 113 26.59 2.33 9.30
CA ASP A 113 27.65 1.91 8.35
C ASP A 113 27.19 0.79 7.40
N ASP A 114 25.98 0.28 7.61
CA ASP A 114 25.41 -0.82 6.85
C ASP A 114 24.39 -0.31 5.81
N LEU A 115 24.12 -1.14 4.82
CA LEU A 115 23.10 -0.90 3.80
C LEU A 115 22.02 -1.97 3.91
N ARG A 116 20.82 -1.56 4.29
CA ARG A 116 19.63 -2.40 4.27
C ARG A 116 19.04 -2.40 2.87
N VAL A 117 18.86 -3.59 2.30
CA VAL A 117 18.31 -3.78 0.96
C VAL A 117 16.96 -4.47 1.09
N SER A 118 15.93 -3.85 0.53
CA SER A 118 14.56 -4.36 0.49
C SER A 118 14.03 -4.35 -0.94
N ARG A 119 12.96 -5.12 -1.21
CA ARG A 119 12.24 -5.08 -2.48
C ARG A 119 10.89 -4.40 -2.36
N TYR A 120 10.55 -3.59 -3.36
CA TYR A 120 9.18 -3.14 -3.59
C TYR A 120 8.44 -4.22 -4.37
N ALA A 121 7.54 -4.93 -3.70
CA ALA A 121 6.63 -5.86 -4.34
C ALA A 121 5.42 -6.05 -3.43
N PHE A 122 4.29 -5.42 -3.76
CA PHE A 122 3.10 -5.47 -2.91
C PHE A 122 2.60 -6.91 -2.72
N VAL A 123 2.60 -7.73 -3.77
CA VAL A 123 2.20 -9.14 -3.69
C VAL A 123 3.07 -9.91 -2.69
N VAL A 124 4.38 -9.65 -2.69
CA VAL A 124 5.30 -10.24 -1.72
C VAL A 124 4.96 -9.77 -0.31
N ARG A 125 4.78 -8.46 -0.10
CA ARG A 125 4.42 -7.91 1.21
C ARG A 125 3.17 -8.57 1.74
N TRP A 126 2.14 -8.71 0.90
CA TRP A 126 0.89 -9.34 1.28
C TRP A 126 1.12 -10.79 1.73
N MET A 127 1.86 -11.58 0.94
CA MET A 127 2.16 -12.97 1.31
C MET A 127 3.00 -13.10 2.58
N GLU A 128 4.03 -12.27 2.76
CA GLU A 128 5.00 -12.43 3.85
C GLU A 128 4.57 -11.72 5.15
N LYS A 129 3.82 -10.62 5.06
CA LYS A 129 3.47 -9.74 6.19
C LYS A 129 1.97 -9.59 6.41
N GLY A 130 1.12 -10.04 5.48
CA GLY A 130 -0.33 -9.88 5.58
C GLY A 130 -0.92 -10.45 6.86
N LEU A 131 -0.50 -11.66 7.28
CA LEU A 131 -1.01 -12.25 8.53
C LEU A 131 -0.61 -11.45 9.77
N GLU A 132 0.63 -10.94 9.81
CA GLU A 132 1.15 -10.13 10.93
C GLU A 132 0.42 -8.76 11.01
N GLU A 133 0.17 -8.14 9.86
CA GLU A 133 -0.41 -6.80 9.77
C GLU A 133 -1.93 -6.77 9.94
N THR A 134 -2.63 -7.82 9.53
CA THR A 134 -4.10 -7.83 9.43
C THR A 134 -4.76 -8.81 10.39
N ALA A 135 -3.99 -9.74 10.97
CA ALA A 135 -4.50 -10.86 11.76
C ALA A 135 -5.53 -11.75 11.00
N VAL A 136 -5.59 -11.65 9.68
CA VAL A 136 -6.48 -12.42 8.81
C VAL A 136 -5.64 -13.40 7.98
N PRO A 137 -5.99 -14.70 7.93
CA PRO A 137 -5.20 -15.69 7.20
C PRO A 137 -5.42 -15.68 5.68
N ASN A 138 -6.58 -15.20 5.22
CA ASN A 138 -6.93 -15.23 3.79
C ASN A 138 -6.43 -13.98 3.06
N MET A 139 -5.48 -14.19 2.14
CA MET A 139 -4.88 -13.12 1.33
C MET A 139 -5.85 -12.31 0.49
N VAL A 140 -6.87 -12.97 -0.07
CA VAL A 140 -7.88 -12.26 -0.87
C VAL A 140 -8.72 -11.38 0.04
N THR A 141 -9.10 -11.88 1.23
CA THR A 141 -9.93 -11.14 2.17
C THR A 141 -9.22 -9.90 2.69
N TYR A 142 -8.02 -10.03 3.24
CA TYR A 142 -7.29 -8.85 3.74
C TYR A 142 -6.79 -7.94 2.62
N GLY A 143 -6.55 -8.49 1.42
CA GLY A 143 -6.21 -7.71 0.25
C GLY A 143 -7.33 -6.72 -0.12
N LEU A 144 -8.59 -7.16 -0.06
CA LEU A 144 -9.77 -6.34 -0.39
C LEU A 144 -10.24 -5.47 0.78
N ALA A 145 -10.21 -5.99 2.00
CA ALA A 145 -10.78 -5.30 3.16
C ALA A 145 -9.79 -4.37 3.88
N ASP A 146 -8.55 -4.84 4.10
CA ASP A 146 -7.55 -4.10 4.87
C ASP A 146 -6.63 -3.26 3.97
N TYR A 147 -5.97 -3.89 2.98
CA TYR A 147 -5.03 -3.16 2.11
C TYR A 147 -5.69 -2.29 1.05
N ARG A 148 -6.83 -2.72 0.51
CA ARG A 148 -7.59 -2.01 -0.54
C ARG A 148 -9.03 -1.72 -0.16
N GLY A 149 -9.27 -1.48 1.13
CA GLY A 149 -10.60 -1.18 1.67
C GLY A 149 -11.31 -0.01 0.99
N TYR A 150 -10.57 0.99 0.52
CA TYR A 150 -11.14 2.13 -0.23
C TYR A 150 -11.80 1.73 -1.54
N ASP A 151 -11.20 0.81 -2.31
CA ASP A 151 -11.78 0.34 -3.57
C ASP A 151 -13.08 -0.42 -3.29
N THR A 152 -13.06 -1.31 -2.29
CA THR A 152 -14.23 -2.08 -1.84
C THR A 152 -15.35 -1.19 -1.26
N LEU A 153 -15.00 -0.12 -0.56
CA LEU A 153 -15.96 0.89 -0.06
C LEU A 153 -16.64 1.61 -1.23
N GLY A 154 -15.88 1.96 -2.26
CA GLY A 154 -16.39 2.54 -3.50
C GLY A 154 -17.35 1.59 -4.21
N GLU A 155 -16.96 0.33 -4.40
CA GLU A 155 -17.82 -0.71 -4.98
C GLU A 155 -19.13 -0.87 -4.20
N THR A 156 -19.05 -0.94 -2.86
CA THR A 156 -20.22 -1.05 -1.99
C THR A 156 -21.15 0.17 -2.13
N THR A 157 -20.58 1.37 -2.20
CA THR A 157 -21.33 2.62 -2.38
C THR A 157 -22.08 2.62 -3.71
N VAL A 158 -21.42 2.22 -4.80
CA VAL A 158 -22.01 2.13 -6.14
C VAL A 158 -23.20 1.16 -6.15
N ILE A 159 -23.02 -0.05 -5.60
CA ILE A 159 -24.09 -1.05 -5.54
C ILE A 159 -25.25 -0.59 -4.66
N PHE A 160 -24.96 0.04 -3.52
CA PHE A 160 -25.99 0.61 -2.64
C PHE A 160 -26.80 1.70 -3.36
N THR A 161 -26.13 2.66 -4.00
CA THR A 161 -26.79 3.74 -4.75
C THR A 161 -27.64 3.19 -5.91
N ALA A 162 -27.15 2.16 -6.61
CA ALA A 162 -27.92 1.48 -7.65
C ALA A 162 -29.19 0.83 -7.09
N GLY A 163 -29.09 0.12 -5.96
CA GLY A 163 -30.22 -0.48 -5.28
C GLY A 163 -31.28 0.55 -4.86
N VAL A 164 -30.85 1.67 -4.26
CA VAL A 164 -31.74 2.78 -3.89
C VAL A 164 -32.43 3.36 -5.13
N SER A 165 -31.69 3.54 -6.22
CA SER A 165 -32.21 4.08 -7.47
C SER A 165 -33.30 3.18 -8.07
N VAL A 166 -33.09 1.86 -8.08
CA VAL A 166 -34.11 0.89 -8.52
C VAL A 166 -35.36 0.95 -7.65
N ILE A 167 -35.21 1.01 -6.32
CA ILE A 167 -36.35 1.12 -5.40
C ILE A 167 -37.15 2.40 -5.67
N LEU A 168 -36.46 3.53 -5.87
CA LEU A 168 -37.10 4.82 -6.16
C LEU A 168 -37.84 4.81 -7.50
N LEU A 169 -37.27 4.18 -8.54
CA LEU A 169 -37.91 4.05 -9.84
C LEU A 169 -39.15 3.13 -9.82
N LEU A 170 -39.11 2.05 -9.03
CA LEU A 170 -40.23 1.09 -8.94
C LEU A 170 -41.30 1.48 -7.90
N ARG A 171 -41.06 2.52 -7.10
CA ARG A 171 -41.99 2.98 -6.06
C ARG A 171 -43.28 3.55 -6.69
N ARG A 172 -44.38 2.80 -6.65
CA ARG A 172 -45.72 3.27 -7.05
C ARG A 172 -46.23 4.39 -6.14
N ARG A 173 -46.73 5.46 -6.75
CA ARG A 173 -47.21 6.70 -6.10
C ARG A 173 -48.51 6.58 -5.30
N SER A 174 -49.24 5.46 -5.34
CA SER A 174 -50.65 5.39 -4.91
C SER A 174 -50.96 4.59 -3.62
N ARG A 175 -49.99 4.29 -2.76
CA ARG A 175 -50.27 3.70 -1.44
C ARG A 175 -49.61 4.49 -0.32
N LEU A 176 -50.32 5.49 0.16
CA LEU A 176 -50.24 6.10 1.49
C LEU A 176 -51.66 6.52 1.88
#